data_AF-A0A7S2HKX7-F1
#
_entry.id   AF-A0A7S2HKX7-F1
#
_cell.length_a   1.000
_cell.length_b   1.000
_cell.length_c   1.000
_cell.angle_alpha   90.00
_cell.angle_beta   90.00
_cell.angle_gamma   90.00
#
_symmetry.space_group_name_H-M   'P 1'
#
loop_
_entity.id
_entity.type
_entity.pdbx_description
1 polymer ?
#
loop_
_entity_poly.entity_id
_entity_poly.type
_entity_poly.pdbx_seq_one_letter_code
_entity_poly.pdbx_strand_id
1 'polypeptide(L)'
;NLEKKVGGLSSRAAFNATDPMSSNSTAALLYDGDLTNVIEDLDWLIWFKSNHRHGMFWYVMLLLCRFFRGFTGQPRIYLIGLTLEKAFSDIAHFGVILLVTCENFALGGCVLFGMELSEWASLSQAHRSTLMVLFGKADFAAMYDFAPVRATIWLVLFIISVAFLISNMVVAILAHHYHEAKVMTSLASPSIFEQAISSFTDWTWRVAYHYRTVHRFVYGRLNISLQKYMPHVRDEPRRVAA
;
A
#
# COMPACT_ATOMS: atom_id res chain seq x y z
N ASN A 1 47.17 -38.69 -15.81
CA ASN A 1 47.69 -39.51 -16.93
C ASN A 1 47.03 -39.11 -18.26
N LEU A 2 47.15 -37.84 -18.65
CA LEU A 2 46.77 -37.28 -19.97
C LEU A 2 47.66 -36.05 -20.25
N GLU A 3 48.97 -36.24 -20.08
CA GLU A 3 50.02 -35.20 -20.20
C GLU A 3 50.80 -35.35 -21.52
N LYS A 4 50.14 -35.79 -22.59
CA LYS A 4 50.81 -36.03 -23.90
C LYS A 4 49.91 -35.62 -25.05
N LYS A 5 49.85 -34.33 -25.41
CA LYS A 5 49.54 -33.90 -26.79
C LYS A 5 49.68 -32.41 -27.10
N VAL A 6 50.74 -31.73 -26.67
CA VAL A 6 51.24 -30.55 -27.43
C VAL A 6 52.77 -30.55 -27.36
N GLY A 7 53.35 -31.54 -28.04
CA GLY A 7 54.75 -31.52 -28.43
C GLY A 7 54.87 -30.74 -29.73
N GLY A 8 55.76 -29.75 -29.74
CA GLY A 8 56.11 -29.00 -30.93
C GLY A 8 55.87 -27.52 -30.76
N LEU A 9 56.82 -26.83 -30.11
CA LEU A 9 57.32 -25.49 -30.45
C LEU A 9 58.43 -25.10 -29.45
N SER A 10 59.35 -26.03 -29.17
CA SER A 10 60.66 -25.69 -28.61
C SER A 10 61.71 -25.96 -29.68
N SER A 11 62.57 -24.96 -29.93
CA SER A 11 63.76 -25.00 -30.79
C SER A 11 63.65 -24.32 -32.16
N ARG A 12 63.53 -22.99 -32.12
CA ARG A 12 64.28 -22.07 -32.97
C ARG A 12 64.68 -20.89 -32.07
N ALA A 13 65.63 -21.11 -31.17
CA ALA A 13 67.04 -20.79 -31.36
C ALA A 13 67.26 -19.29 -31.60
N ALA A 14 67.58 -18.62 -30.51
CA ALA A 14 68.57 -17.55 -30.40
C ALA A 14 68.44 -16.33 -31.34
N PHE A 15 67.62 -15.37 -30.93
CA PHE A 15 67.99 -13.95 -31.02
C PHE A 15 67.13 -13.13 -30.04
N ASN A 16 67.79 -12.42 -29.13
CA ASN A 16 67.27 -11.58 -28.04
C ASN A 16 66.70 -12.29 -26.81
N ALA A 17 67.42 -12.10 -25.70
CA ALA A 17 66.90 -12.21 -24.36
C ALA A 17 65.84 -11.13 -24.14
N THR A 18 64.57 -11.50 -24.25
CA THR A 18 63.44 -10.78 -23.67
C THR A 18 62.54 -11.83 -23.03
N ASP A 19 62.46 -11.80 -21.71
CA ASP A 19 61.78 -12.78 -20.87
C ASP A 19 60.31 -13.01 -21.29
N PRO A 20 59.90 -14.24 -21.65
CA PRO A 20 58.48 -14.56 -21.88
C PRO A 20 57.69 -14.80 -20.59
N MET A 21 58.33 -14.68 -19.41
CA MET A 21 57.71 -14.96 -18.12
C MET A 21 57.01 -13.73 -17.53
N SER A 22 57.49 -12.51 -17.80
CA SER A 22 56.87 -11.26 -17.33
C SER A 22 55.58 -10.92 -18.09
N SER A 23 55.54 -11.16 -19.40
CA SER A 23 54.38 -10.89 -20.25
C SER A 23 53.17 -11.77 -19.92
N ASN A 24 53.42 -13.03 -19.59
CA ASN A 24 52.37 -13.98 -19.22
C ASN A 24 51.80 -13.67 -17.82
N SER A 25 52.64 -13.26 -16.88
CA SER A 25 52.19 -12.81 -15.55
C SER A 25 51.40 -11.51 -15.63
N THR A 26 51.77 -10.55 -16.48
CA THR A 26 50.98 -9.33 -16.68
C THR A 26 49.65 -9.59 -17.38
N ALA A 27 49.62 -10.50 -18.36
CA ALA A 27 48.37 -10.89 -19.02
C ALA A 27 47.40 -11.63 -18.08
N ALA A 28 47.94 -12.46 -17.16
CA ALA A 28 47.14 -13.13 -16.14
C ALA A 28 46.54 -12.15 -15.12
N LEU A 29 47.30 -11.11 -14.71
CA LEU A 29 46.79 -10.07 -13.80
C LEU A 29 45.74 -9.17 -14.46
N LEU A 30 45.88 -8.87 -15.75
CA LEU A 30 44.86 -8.13 -16.50
C LEU A 30 43.57 -8.94 -16.67
N TYR A 31 43.69 -10.24 -16.96
CA TYR A 31 42.54 -11.15 -17.05
C TYR A 31 41.80 -11.29 -15.71
N ASP A 32 42.53 -11.36 -14.60
CA ASP A 32 41.96 -11.41 -13.25
C ASP A 32 41.18 -10.12 -12.93
N GLY A 33 41.74 -8.95 -13.25
CA GLY A 33 41.07 -7.66 -13.07
C GLY A 33 39.81 -7.48 -13.93
N ASP A 34 39.83 -7.93 -15.19
CA ASP A 34 38.66 -7.90 -16.05
C ASP A 34 37.57 -8.86 -15.55
N LEU A 35 37.96 -10.04 -15.05
CA LEU A 35 37.04 -11.01 -14.47
C LEU A 35 36.37 -10.46 -13.20
N THR A 36 37.11 -9.78 -12.33
CA THR A 36 36.54 -9.16 -11.12
C THR A 36 35.53 -8.07 -11.46
N ASN A 37 35.83 -7.22 -12.46
CA ASN A 37 34.89 -6.18 -12.90
C ASN A 37 33.57 -6.77 -13.43
N VAL A 38 33.66 -7.86 -14.21
CA VAL A 38 32.46 -8.55 -14.73
C VAL A 38 31.65 -9.20 -13.61
N ILE A 39 32.30 -9.75 -12.58
CA ILE A 39 31.62 -10.33 -11.41
C ILE A 39 30.90 -9.23 -10.61
N GLU A 40 31.56 -8.10 -10.38
CA GLU A 40 30.96 -6.95 -9.70
C GLU A 40 29.76 -6.38 -10.46
N ASP A 41 29.87 -6.23 -11.79
CA ASP A 41 28.76 -5.80 -12.65
C ASP A 41 27.57 -6.77 -12.61
N LEU A 42 27.86 -8.08 -12.56
CA LEU A 42 26.84 -9.12 -12.44
C LEU A 42 26.12 -9.04 -11.07
N ASP A 43 26.86 -8.81 -9.99
CA ASP A 43 26.30 -8.63 -8.64
C ASP A 43 25.38 -7.41 -8.57
N TRP A 44 25.79 -6.28 -9.16
CA TRP A 44 24.93 -5.11 -9.31
C TRP A 44 23.66 -5.43 -10.09
N LEU A 45 23.77 -6.12 -11.23
CA LEU A 45 22.60 -6.51 -12.04
C LEU A 45 21.63 -7.39 -11.25
N ILE A 46 22.14 -8.35 -10.47
CA ILE A 46 21.32 -9.21 -9.61
C ILE A 46 20.63 -8.40 -8.51
N TRP A 47 21.35 -7.49 -7.86
CA TRP A 47 20.80 -6.59 -6.84
C TRP A 47 19.69 -5.70 -7.41
N PHE A 48 19.93 -5.07 -8.57
CA PHE A 48 18.94 -4.27 -9.26
C PHE A 48 17.70 -5.07 -9.64
N LYS A 49 17.86 -6.29 -10.18
CA LYS A 49 16.74 -7.18 -10.52
C LYS A 49 15.91 -7.57 -9.29
N SER A 50 16.55 -7.85 -8.16
CA SER A 50 15.87 -8.16 -6.90
C SER A 50 15.07 -6.97 -6.37
N ASN A 51 15.66 -5.77 -6.38
CA ASN A 51 15.02 -4.57 -5.88
C ASN A 51 13.98 -3.97 -6.84
N HIS A 52 14.11 -4.24 -8.14
CA HIS A 52 13.15 -3.77 -9.15
C HIS A 52 11.73 -4.25 -8.84
N ARG A 53 11.56 -5.50 -8.39
CA ARG A 53 10.24 -6.04 -8.00
C ARG A 53 9.63 -5.28 -6.83
N HIS A 54 10.44 -4.94 -5.83
CA HIS A 54 10.02 -4.13 -4.69
C HIS A 54 9.65 -2.71 -5.13
N GLY A 55 10.44 -2.09 -6.02
CA GLY A 55 10.15 -0.77 -6.60
C GLY A 55 8.84 -0.74 -7.39
N MET A 56 8.60 -1.75 -8.24
CA MET A 56 7.36 -1.89 -8.99
C MET A 56 6.14 -2.06 -8.08
N PHE A 57 6.28 -2.84 -7.00
CA PHE A 57 5.23 -2.99 -6.00
C PHE A 57 4.89 -1.65 -5.32
N TRP A 58 5.90 -0.92 -4.83
CA TRP A 58 5.69 0.39 -4.22
C TRP A 58 5.10 1.41 -5.19
N TYR A 59 5.52 1.39 -6.45
CA TYR A 59 4.96 2.25 -7.48
C TYR A 59 3.46 2.00 -7.69
N VAL A 60 3.04 0.73 -7.81
CA VAL A 60 1.62 0.37 -7.90
C VAL A 60 0.85 0.81 -6.65
N MET A 61 1.46 0.70 -5.48
CA MET A 61 0.82 1.12 -4.23
C MET A 61 0.64 2.64 -4.14
N LEU A 62 1.59 3.43 -4.64
CA LEU A 62 1.45 4.89 -4.78
C LEU A 62 0.38 5.26 -5.82
N LEU A 63 0.27 4.51 -6.92
CA LEU A 63 -0.82 4.70 -7.89
C LEU A 63 -2.18 4.47 -7.25
N LEU A 64 -2.31 3.48 -6.36
CA LEU A 64 -3.52 3.25 -5.58
C LEU A 64 -3.82 4.45 -4.65
N CYS A 65 -2.82 4.98 -3.94
CA CYS A 65 -2.99 6.21 -3.13
C CYS A 65 -3.46 7.40 -3.98
N ARG A 66 -2.89 7.57 -5.18
CA ARG A 66 -3.29 8.63 -6.13
C ARG A 66 -4.71 8.42 -6.65
N PHE A 67 -5.13 7.16 -6.87
CA PHE A 67 -6.50 6.83 -7.27
C PHE A 67 -7.52 7.32 -6.23
N PHE A 68 -7.21 7.24 -4.93
CA PHE A 68 -8.10 7.76 -3.88
C PHE A 68 -8.32 9.28 -3.95
N ARG A 69 -7.36 10.07 -4.45
CA ARG A 69 -7.56 11.51 -4.68
C ARG A 69 -8.60 11.80 -5.78
N GLY A 70 -8.86 10.85 -6.68
CA GLY A 70 -9.92 10.99 -7.69
C GLY A 70 -11.34 10.99 -7.12
N PHE A 71 -11.53 10.51 -5.89
CA PHE A 71 -12.83 10.44 -5.23
C PHE A 71 -13.19 11.66 -4.38
N THR A 72 -12.40 12.73 -4.41
CA THR A 72 -12.70 13.98 -3.69
C THR A 72 -14.03 14.63 -4.12
N GLY A 73 -14.51 14.31 -5.33
CA GLY A 73 -15.82 14.74 -5.80
C GLY A 73 -17.00 14.07 -5.06
N GLN A 74 -16.78 12.97 -4.34
CA GLN A 74 -17.83 12.28 -3.60
C GLN A 74 -17.88 12.76 -2.14
N PRO A 75 -18.99 13.37 -1.67
CA PRO A 75 -19.02 14.01 -0.36
C PRO A 75 -18.81 13.04 0.82
N ARG A 76 -19.20 11.77 0.69
CA ARG A 76 -18.98 10.73 1.71
C ARG A 76 -17.51 10.35 1.86
N ILE A 77 -16.78 10.20 0.75
CA ILE A 77 -15.36 9.86 0.78
C ILE A 77 -14.55 11.08 1.26
N TYR A 78 -14.95 12.28 0.84
CA TYR A 78 -14.40 13.53 1.35
C TYR A 78 -14.53 13.64 2.87
N LEU A 79 -15.69 13.32 3.44
CA LEU A 79 -15.90 13.31 4.90
C LEU A 79 -14.93 12.37 5.63
N ILE A 80 -14.70 11.17 5.10
CA ILE A 80 -13.73 10.22 5.66
C ILE A 80 -12.31 10.77 5.56
N GLY A 81 -11.94 11.36 4.43
CA GLY A 81 -10.63 12.01 4.23
C GLY A 81 -10.40 13.15 5.23
N LEU A 82 -11.38 14.04 5.40
CA LEU A 82 -11.34 15.14 6.36
C LEU A 82 -11.26 14.64 7.81
N THR A 83 -11.98 13.56 8.14
CA THR A 83 -11.90 12.92 9.45
C THR A 83 -10.49 12.40 9.72
N LEU A 84 -9.89 11.69 8.77
CA LEU A 84 -8.54 11.15 8.89
C LEU A 84 -7.49 12.25 8.99
N GLU A 85 -7.62 13.33 8.21
CA GLU A 85 -6.71 14.48 8.24
C GLU A 85 -6.70 15.14 9.61
N LYS A 86 -7.88 15.37 10.19
CA LYS A 86 -8.01 15.94 11.54
C LYS A 86 -7.56 15.00 12.64
N ALA A 87 -7.93 13.73 12.56
CA ALA A 87 -7.57 12.73 13.54
C ALA A 87 -6.08 12.36 13.50
N PHE A 88 -5.36 12.67 12.41
CA PHE A 88 -3.98 12.22 12.21
C PHE A 88 -3.05 12.64 13.34
N SER A 89 -3.13 13.89 13.80
CA SER A 89 -2.28 14.37 14.91
C SER A 89 -2.52 13.57 16.19
N ASP A 90 -3.78 13.35 16.56
CA ASP A 90 -4.13 12.64 17.79
C ASP A 90 -3.78 11.15 17.70
N ILE A 91 -4.03 10.53 16.53
CA ILE A 91 -3.63 9.15 16.24
C ILE A 91 -2.12 9.01 16.28
N ALA A 92 -1.35 9.98 15.77
CA ALA A 92 0.11 9.93 15.80
C ALA A 92 0.65 9.99 17.23
N HIS A 93 0.12 10.91 18.07
CA HIS A 93 0.48 10.98 19.49
C HIS A 93 0.12 9.68 20.22
N PHE A 94 -1.08 9.18 20.00
CA PHE A 94 -1.52 7.91 20.57
C PHE A 94 -0.70 6.72 20.06
N GLY A 95 -0.26 6.77 18.81
CA GLY A 95 0.60 5.78 18.17
C GLY A 95 1.94 5.62 18.88
N VAL A 96 2.51 6.69 19.44
CA VAL A 96 3.72 6.60 20.27
C VAL A 96 3.45 5.78 21.54
N ILE A 97 2.31 5.98 22.18
CA ILE A 97 1.90 5.21 23.38
C ILE A 97 1.71 3.73 23.03
N LEU A 98 1.04 3.44 21.90
CA LEU A 98 0.87 2.09 21.37
C LEU A 98 2.23 1.43 21.13
N LEU A 99 3.15 2.11 20.43
CA LEU A 99 4.48 1.56 20.13
C LEU A 99 5.26 1.26 21.41
N VAL A 100 5.37 2.23 22.34
CA VAL A 100 6.09 2.01 23.61
C VAL A 100 5.50 0.85 24.41
N THR A 101 4.17 0.72 24.42
CA THR A 101 3.50 -0.38 25.12
C THR A 101 3.75 -1.72 24.42
N CYS A 102 3.64 -1.78 23.09
CA CYS A 102 3.94 -2.99 22.31
C CYS A 102 5.40 -3.43 22.47
N GLU A 103 6.34 -2.49 22.44
CA GLU A 103 7.77 -2.74 22.69
C GLU A 103 7.99 -3.29 24.10
N ASN A 104 7.33 -2.72 25.11
CA ASN A 104 7.42 -3.21 26.49
C ASN A 104 6.94 -4.67 26.62
N PHE A 105 5.82 -5.02 25.99
CA PHE A 105 5.33 -6.40 26.01
C PHE A 105 6.18 -7.37 25.17
N ALA A 106 6.73 -6.92 24.03
CA ALA A 106 7.63 -7.73 23.21
C ALA A 106 8.95 -8.02 23.95
N LEU A 107 9.56 -7.00 24.56
CA LEU A 107 10.73 -7.15 25.43
C LEU A 107 10.40 -8.03 26.65
N GLY A 108 9.27 -7.78 27.30
CA GLY A 108 8.81 -8.59 28.43
C GLY A 108 8.64 -10.07 28.08
N GLY A 109 8.07 -10.37 26.92
CA GLY A 109 7.95 -11.74 26.42
C GLY A 109 9.30 -12.37 26.10
N CYS A 110 10.22 -11.61 25.48
CA CYS A 110 11.60 -12.05 25.23
C CYS A 110 12.34 -12.38 26.54
N VAL A 111 12.20 -11.55 27.57
CA VAL A 111 12.81 -11.78 28.89
C VAL A 111 12.18 -12.97 29.62
N LEU A 112 10.86 -13.15 29.52
CA LEU A 112 10.15 -14.23 30.23
C LEU A 112 10.31 -15.61 29.56
N PHE A 113 10.39 -15.65 28.23
CA PHE A 113 10.26 -16.87 27.43
C PHE A 113 11.45 -17.13 26.50
N GLY A 114 12.31 -16.14 26.25
CA GLY A 114 13.31 -16.20 25.19
C GLY A 114 14.45 -17.19 25.40
N MET A 115 14.68 -17.67 26.63
CA MET A 115 15.68 -18.72 26.87
C MET A 115 15.22 -20.10 26.40
N GLU A 116 13.91 -20.34 26.33
CA GLU A 116 13.34 -21.69 26.16
C GLU A 116 12.50 -21.81 24.88
N LEU A 117 11.88 -20.71 24.46
CA LEU A 117 11.09 -20.66 23.24
C LEU A 117 11.84 -19.91 22.15
N SER A 118 12.17 -20.63 21.07
CA SER A 118 12.84 -20.07 19.89
C SER A 118 12.08 -18.91 19.25
N GLU A 119 10.75 -18.86 19.40
CA GLU A 119 9.90 -17.76 18.92
C GLU A 119 10.07 -16.45 19.70
N TRP A 120 10.71 -16.51 20.87
CA TRP A 120 10.95 -15.39 21.77
C TRP A 120 12.45 -15.11 21.96
N ALA A 121 13.33 -15.87 21.29
CA ALA A 121 14.77 -15.85 21.54
C ALA A 121 15.48 -14.56 21.09
N SER A 122 14.91 -13.84 20.12
CA SER A 122 15.43 -12.54 19.67
C SER A 122 14.33 -11.49 19.67
N LEU A 123 14.71 -10.22 19.80
CA LEU A 123 13.76 -9.10 19.83
C LEU A 123 12.87 -9.06 18.57
N SER A 124 13.45 -9.29 17.39
CA SER A 124 12.70 -9.33 16.13
C SER A 124 11.68 -10.48 16.08
N GLN A 125 12.05 -11.65 16.60
CA GLN A 125 11.13 -12.78 16.73
C GLN A 125 10.04 -12.49 17.77
N ALA A 126 10.39 -11.88 18.90
CA ALA A 126 9.44 -11.49 19.95
C ALA A 126 8.41 -10.46 19.44
N HIS A 127 8.79 -9.50 18.60
CA HIS A 127 7.83 -8.61 17.93
C HIS A 127 6.84 -9.37 17.05
N ARG A 128 7.36 -10.26 16.20
CA ARG A 128 6.54 -11.10 15.33
C ARG A 128 5.58 -11.94 16.15
N SER A 129 6.06 -12.57 17.22
CA SER A 129 5.28 -13.41 18.12
C SER A 129 4.22 -12.60 18.87
N THR A 130 4.55 -11.41 19.37
CA THR A 130 3.60 -10.49 20.02
C THR A 130 2.47 -10.06 19.07
N LEU A 131 2.78 -9.77 17.81
CA LEU A 131 1.76 -9.50 16.78
C LEU A 131 0.91 -10.75 16.47
N MET A 132 1.52 -11.94 16.43
CA MET A 132 0.78 -13.19 16.28
C MET A 132 -0.18 -13.45 17.44
N VAL A 133 0.21 -13.11 18.68
CA VAL A 133 -0.67 -13.16 19.86
C VAL A 133 -1.86 -12.22 19.67
N LEU A 134 -1.63 -10.99 19.20
CA LEU A 134 -2.69 -10.01 18.94
C LEU A 134 -3.73 -10.52 17.93
N PHE A 135 -3.29 -11.24 16.90
CA PHE A 135 -4.17 -11.84 15.89
C PHE A 135 -4.69 -13.25 16.26
N GLY A 136 -4.38 -13.75 17.46
CA GLY A 136 -4.83 -15.07 17.93
C GLY A 136 -4.18 -16.26 17.21
N LYS A 137 -3.00 -16.08 16.61
CA LYS A 137 -2.26 -17.12 15.87
C LYS A 137 -1.04 -17.68 16.61
N ALA A 138 -0.74 -17.18 17.80
CA ALA A 138 0.42 -17.60 18.56
C ALA A 138 0.23 -18.96 19.25
N ASP A 139 1.32 -19.71 19.42
CA ASP A 139 1.36 -20.95 20.18
C ASP A 139 1.42 -20.67 21.69
N PHE A 140 0.26 -20.34 22.27
CA PHE A 140 0.15 -20.13 23.71
C PHE A 140 0.32 -21.43 24.52
N ALA A 141 0.08 -22.60 23.91
CA ALA A 141 0.24 -23.88 24.60
C ALA A 141 1.70 -24.08 25.02
N ALA A 142 2.63 -23.82 24.10
CA ALA A 142 4.07 -23.90 24.38
C ALA A 142 4.52 -22.91 25.49
N MET A 143 3.91 -21.71 25.55
CA MET A 143 4.17 -20.76 26.63
C MET A 143 3.63 -21.25 27.99
N TYR A 144 2.43 -21.83 27.98
CA TYR A 144 1.76 -22.33 29.17
C TYR A 144 2.46 -23.57 29.76
N ASP A 145 2.90 -24.50 28.90
CA ASP A 145 3.59 -25.72 29.31
C ASP A 145 4.93 -25.42 30.01
N PHE A 146 5.65 -24.38 29.57
CA PHE A 146 6.89 -23.96 30.20
C PHE A 146 6.67 -23.20 31.52
N ALA A 147 5.78 -22.19 31.52
CA ALA A 147 5.60 -21.32 32.66
C ALA A 147 4.16 -20.82 32.80
N PRO A 148 3.25 -21.63 33.37
CA PRO A 148 1.80 -21.40 33.30
C PRO A 148 1.38 -20.08 33.95
N VAL A 149 1.97 -19.74 35.11
CA VAL A 149 1.66 -18.49 35.82
C VAL A 149 2.14 -17.25 35.06
N ARG A 150 3.40 -17.27 34.59
CA ARG A 150 4.00 -16.13 33.86
C ARG A 150 3.31 -15.91 32.51
N ALA A 151 3.03 -17.00 31.79
CA ALA A 151 2.31 -16.99 30.52
C ALA A 151 0.90 -16.42 30.66
N THR A 152 0.15 -16.87 31.67
CA THR A 152 -1.21 -16.40 31.91
C THR A 152 -1.24 -14.92 32.30
N ILE A 153 -0.38 -14.49 33.23
CA ILE A 153 -0.32 -13.09 33.65
C ILE A 153 0.07 -12.18 32.48
N TRP A 154 1.12 -12.55 31.74
CA TRP A 154 1.57 -11.78 30.59
C TRP A 154 0.48 -11.67 29.52
N LEU A 155 -0.20 -12.78 29.19
CA LEU A 155 -1.28 -12.80 28.20
C LEU A 155 -2.47 -11.95 28.62
N VAL A 156 -2.93 -12.08 29.87
CA VAL A 156 -4.08 -11.31 30.38
C VAL A 156 -3.76 -9.81 30.36
N LEU A 157 -2.58 -9.41 30.84
CA LEU A 157 -2.15 -8.02 30.81
C LEU A 157 -2.04 -7.49 29.37
N PHE A 158 -1.48 -8.28 28.45
CA PHE A 158 -1.37 -7.91 27.04
C PHE A 158 -2.74 -7.73 26.37
N ILE A 159 -3.67 -8.66 26.58
CA ILE A 159 -5.02 -8.59 26.02
C ILE A 159 -5.79 -7.37 26.57
N ILE A 160 -5.78 -7.16 27.88
CA ILE A 160 -6.49 -6.02 28.48
C ILE A 160 -5.90 -4.69 27.98
N SER A 161 -4.58 -4.56 27.99
CA SER A 161 -3.91 -3.31 27.60
C SER A 161 -3.96 -3.05 26.10
N VAL A 162 -3.43 -3.94 25.27
CA VAL A 162 -3.25 -3.68 23.83
C VAL A 162 -4.53 -3.97 23.04
N ALA A 163 -5.14 -5.15 23.25
CA ALA A 163 -6.30 -5.56 22.46
C ALA A 163 -7.58 -4.82 22.87
N PHE A 164 -7.82 -4.59 24.17
CA PHE A 164 -9.02 -3.89 24.63
C PHE A 164 -8.83 -2.39 24.81
N LEU A 165 -7.89 -1.95 25.64
CA LEU A 165 -7.78 -0.52 25.92
C LEU A 165 -7.25 0.24 24.70
N ILE A 166 -6.07 -0.11 24.21
CA ILE A 166 -5.39 0.68 23.19
C ILE A 166 -6.11 0.62 21.85
N SER A 167 -6.55 -0.57 21.42
CA SER A 167 -7.27 -0.70 20.14
C SER A 167 -8.60 0.05 20.13
N ASN A 168 -9.36 0.04 21.24
CA ASN A 168 -10.62 0.77 21.32
C ASN A 168 -10.41 2.29 21.44
N MET A 169 -9.29 2.75 22.00
CA MET A 169 -8.97 4.19 22.00
C MET A 169 -8.76 4.74 20.59
N VAL A 170 -8.16 3.98 19.66
CA VAL A 170 -8.05 4.40 18.25
C VAL A 170 -9.44 4.61 17.63
N VAL A 171 -10.36 3.68 17.88
CA VAL A 171 -11.75 3.79 17.40
C VAL A 171 -12.46 4.99 18.04
N ALA A 172 -12.23 5.24 19.33
CA ALA A 172 -12.81 6.38 20.04
C ALA A 172 -12.33 7.73 19.47
N ILE A 173 -11.03 7.88 19.21
CA ILE A 173 -10.45 9.09 18.58
C ILE A 173 -11.06 9.29 17.19
N LEU A 174 -11.12 8.24 16.37
CA LEU A 174 -11.72 8.30 15.04
C LEU A 174 -13.20 8.67 15.09
N ALA A 175 -13.96 8.11 16.03
CA ALA A 175 -15.39 8.41 16.19
C ALA A 175 -15.63 9.87 16.60
N HIS A 176 -14.77 10.42 17.47
CA HIS A 176 -14.83 11.82 17.88
C HIS A 176 -14.63 12.76 16.68
N HIS A 177 -13.52 12.60 15.96
CA HIS A 177 -13.21 13.40 14.78
C HIS A 177 -14.21 13.20 13.64
N TYR A 178 -14.77 11.99 13.49
CA TYR A 178 -15.81 11.72 12.51
C TYR A 178 -17.09 12.52 12.80
N HIS A 179 -17.48 12.56 14.07
CA HIS A 179 -18.63 13.35 14.49
C HIS A 179 -18.40 14.84 14.23
N GLU A 180 -17.23 15.36 14.61
CA GLU A 180 -16.85 16.76 14.38
C GLU A 180 -16.85 17.12 12.89
N ALA A 181 -16.22 16.29 12.06
CA ALA A 181 -16.20 16.48 10.61
C ALA A 181 -17.63 16.45 10.02
N LYS A 182 -18.50 15.57 10.52
CA LYS A 182 -19.89 15.48 10.07
C LYS A 182 -20.67 16.75 10.40
N VAL A 183 -20.48 17.34 11.58
CA VAL A 183 -21.11 18.60 11.96
C VAL A 183 -20.62 19.74 11.07
N MET A 184 -19.30 19.87 10.87
CA MET A 184 -18.73 20.95 10.07
C MET A 184 -19.16 20.93 8.60
N THR A 185 -19.28 19.74 8.02
CA THR A 185 -19.62 19.66 6.61
C THR A 185 -21.12 19.89 6.38
N SER A 186 -21.98 19.95 7.42
CA SER A 186 -23.45 20.11 7.37
C SER A 186 -24.17 19.17 6.39
N LEU A 187 -23.43 18.20 5.86
CA LEU A 187 -23.85 17.31 4.80
C LEU A 187 -24.79 16.28 5.43
N ALA A 188 -26.08 16.56 5.36
CA ALA A 188 -27.04 15.54 4.97
C ALA A 188 -26.68 15.07 3.56
N SER A 189 -25.50 14.44 3.37
CA SER A 189 -25.10 13.97 2.04
C SER A 189 -26.06 12.85 1.67
N PRO A 190 -26.91 13.03 0.65
CA PRO A 190 -27.84 12.01 0.21
C PRO A 190 -27.06 10.74 -0.10
N SER A 191 -27.70 9.59 0.07
CA SER A 191 -27.03 8.31 -0.18
C SER A 191 -26.48 8.22 -1.61
N ILE A 192 -25.48 7.37 -1.85
CA ILE A 192 -24.94 7.18 -3.22
C ILE A 192 -26.07 6.85 -4.19
N PHE A 193 -27.03 6.03 -3.75
CA PHE A 193 -28.22 5.71 -4.50
C PHE A 193 -29.08 6.94 -4.80
N GLU A 194 -29.29 7.79 -3.82
CA GLU A 194 -30.06 9.02 -3.97
C GLU A 194 -29.34 10.06 -4.86
N GLN A 195 -28.00 10.14 -4.78
CA GLN A 195 -27.18 10.92 -5.71
C GLN A 195 -27.21 10.36 -7.14
N ALA A 196 -27.16 9.04 -7.28
CA ALA A 196 -27.23 8.38 -8.58
C ALA A 196 -28.61 8.54 -9.22
N ILE A 197 -29.68 8.37 -8.45
CA ILE A 197 -31.06 8.56 -8.89
C ILE A 197 -31.29 10.02 -9.26
N SER A 198 -30.89 10.97 -8.40
CA SER A 198 -31.02 12.40 -8.69
C SER A 198 -30.22 12.82 -9.94
N SER A 199 -29.00 12.29 -10.11
CA SER A 199 -28.20 12.52 -11.32
C SER A 199 -28.87 11.95 -12.57
N PHE A 200 -29.50 10.77 -12.46
CA PHE A 200 -30.22 10.15 -13.57
C PHE A 200 -31.52 10.92 -13.90
N THR A 201 -32.26 11.37 -12.89
CA THR A 201 -33.43 12.23 -13.11
C THR A 201 -33.02 13.57 -13.72
N ASP A 202 -31.90 14.16 -13.29
CA ASP A 202 -31.37 15.38 -13.88
C ASP A 202 -30.92 15.17 -15.33
N TRP A 203 -30.28 14.04 -15.61
CA TRP A 203 -29.87 13.69 -16.97
C TRP A 203 -31.07 13.51 -17.89
N THR A 204 -32.07 12.73 -17.48
CA THR A 204 -33.31 12.56 -18.24
C THR A 204 -34.04 13.89 -18.45
N TRP A 205 -34.03 14.78 -17.45
CA TRP A 205 -34.60 16.12 -17.56
C TRP A 205 -33.83 16.99 -18.57
N ARG A 206 -32.49 16.97 -18.56
CA ARG A 206 -31.66 17.70 -19.53
C ARG A 206 -31.89 17.22 -20.96
N VAL A 207 -31.98 15.91 -21.18
CA VAL A 207 -32.28 15.33 -22.49
C VAL A 207 -33.66 15.77 -22.97
N ALA A 208 -34.67 15.71 -22.09
CA ALA A 208 -36.02 16.16 -22.40
C ALA A 208 -36.08 17.68 -22.69
N TYR A 209 -35.33 18.49 -21.94
CA TYR A 209 -35.19 19.93 -22.20
C TYR A 209 -34.56 20.20 -23.57
N HIS A 210 -33.46 19.51 -23.91
CA HIS A 210 -32.77 19.70 -25.18
C HIS A 210 -33.67 19.32 -26.37
N TYR A 211 -34.40 18.20 -26.26
CA TYR A 211 -35.41 17.81 -27.25
C TYR A 211 -36.47 18.90 -27.44
N ARG A 212 -36.99 19.48 -26.35
CA ARG A 212 -37.99 20.56 -26.41
C ARG A 212 -37.44 21.84 -27.04
N THR A 213 -36.20 22.21 -26.74
CA THR A 213 -35.56 23.39 -27.32
C THR A 213 -35.40 23.25 -28.82
N VAL A 214 -34.97 22.07 -29.28
CA VAL A 214 -34.91 21.75 -30.72
C VAL A 214 -36.32 21.76 -31.32
N HIS A 215 -37.32 21.19 -30.65
CA HIS A 215 -38.71 21.20 -31.11
C HIS A 215 -39.25 22.63 -31.28
N ARG A 216 -39.04 23.54 -30.30
CA ARG A 216 -39.46 24.94 -30.41
C ARG A 216 -38.75 25.68 -31.55
N PHE A 217 -37.45 25.43 -31.71
CA PHE A 217 -36.67 26.03 -32.80
C PHE A 217 -37.14 25.57 -34.18
N VAL A 218 -37.42 24.27 -34.32
CA VAL A 218 -37.95 23.68 -35.56
C VAL A 218 -39.38 24.17 -35.82
N TYR A 219 -40.25 24.20 -34.81
CA TYR A 219 -41.63 24.71 -34.92
C TYR A 219 -41.69 26.17 -35.38
N GLY A 220 -40.80 27.03 -34.88
CA GLY A 220 -40.70 28.43 -35.30
C GLY A 220 -40.15 28.63 -36.72
N ARG A 221 -39.53 27.61 -37.32
CA ARG A 221 -38.97 27.62 -38.68
C ARG A 221 -39.88 26.94 -39.71
N LEU A 222 -40.99 26.33 -39.30
CA LEU A 222 -41.85 25.52 -40.16
C LEU A 222 -43.10 26.26 -40.65
N ASN A 223 -43.51 25.98 -41.89
CA ASN A 223 -44.73 26.51 -42.48
C ASN A 223 -45.99 26.05 -41.72
N ILE A 224 -47.01 26.91 -41.67
CA ILE A 224 -48.28 26.73 -40.91
C ILE A 224 -48.96 25.38 -41.20
N SER A 225 -48.93 24.90 -42.45
CA SER A 225 -49.55 23.61 -42.82
C SER A 225 -48.88 22.40 -42.17
N LEU A 226 -47.57 22.46 -41.94
CA LEU A 226 -46.79 21.36 -41.36
C LEU A 226 -46.76 21.38 -39.83
N GLN A 227 -47.04 22.52 -39.21
CA GLN A 227 -47.20 22.61 -37.74
C GLN A 227 -48.34 21.75 -37.23
N LYS A 228 -49.39 21.51 -38.04
CA LYS A 228 -50.57 20.72 -37.68
C LYS A 228 -50.28 19.24 -37.42
N TYR A 229 -49.18 18.72 -37.97
CA TYR A 229 -48.78 17.32 -37.82
C TYR A 229 -47.76 17.09 -36.69
N MET A 230 -47.28 18.16 -36.04
CA MET A 230 -46.32 18.00 -34.96
C MET A 230 -47.03 17.55 -33.66
N PRO A 231 -46.50 16.51 -32.98
CA PRO A 231 -47.07 16.04 -31.73
C PRO A 231 -46.94 17.11 -30.64
N HIS A 232 -48.03 17.37 -29.92
CA HIS A 232 -48.04 18.36 -28.84
C HIS A 232 -47.18 17.89 -27.66
N VAL A 233 -46.18 18.70 -27.30
CA VAL A 233 -45.32 18.45 -26.16
C VAL A 233 -45.92 19.13 -24.92
N ARG A 234 -46.19 18.37 -23.85
CA ARG A 234 -46.71 18.89 -22.56
C ARG A 234 -45.80 19.96 -21.96
N ASP A 235 -46.40 20.90 -21.24
CA ASP A 235 -45.72 22.00 -20.55
C ASP A 235 -44.69 21.51 -19.52
N GLU A 236 -43.71 22.37 -19.25
CA GLU A 236 -42.59 22.07 -18.36
C GLU A 236 -43.11 21.83 -16.93
N PRO A 237 -42.80 20.68 -16.30
CA PRO A 237 -43.07 20.54 -14.89
C PRO A 237 -42.22 21.55 -14.12
N ARG A 238 -42.86 22.33 -13.25
CA ARG A 238 -42.20 23.33 -12.39
C ARG A 238 -41.06 22.63 -11.65
N ARG A 239 -39.84 23.16 -11.81
CA ARG A 239 -38.67 22.70 -11.04
C ARG A 239 -39.02 22.95 -9.57
N VAL A 240 -39.37 21.89 -8.84
CA VAL A 240 -39.48 21.99 -7.39
C VAL A 240 -38.06 22.23 -6.92
N ALA A 241 -37.77 23.46 -6.50
CA ALA A 241 -36.46 23.80 -5.97
C ALA A 241 -36.19 22.87 -4.79
N ALA A 242 -35.13 22.06 -4.91
CA ALA A 242 -34.53 21.35 -3.79
C ALA A 242 -33.66 22.34 -3.00
#